data_AF-A0A399MVD6-F1
#
_entry.id   AF-A0A399MVD6-F1
#
_cell.length_a   1.000
_cell.length_b   1.000
_cell.length_c   1.000
_cell.angle_alpha   90.00
_cell.angle_beta   90.00
_cell.angle_gamma   90.00
#
_symmetry.space_group_name_H-M   'P 1'
#
loop_
_entity.id
_entity.type
_entity.pdbx_description
1 polymer ?
#
loop_
_entity_poly.entity_id
_entity_poly.type
_entity_poly.pdbx_seq_one_letter_code
_entity_poly.pdbx_strand_id
1 'polypeptide(L)'
;MAVTDASGRFLNFLEAPWGRDTSGRSLKTSYSITGNVLIQHVDTGDAMFPVVADPSTGCGIGYCSIYFNHSETHDLATAGIIALGGATGACGLAGPEAIAACGVAAAAIGATAVYADNHNQCVGFLFSNFGTFNPFVYDGEQCN
;
A
#
# COMPACT_ATOMS: atom_id res chain seq x y z
N MET A 1 4.06 0.94 3.62
CA MET A 1 3.76 2.37 3.87
C MET A 1 3.41 3.05 2.56
N ALA A 2 2.27 3.73 2.48
CA ALA A 2 1.92 4.56 1.33
C ALA A 2 2.62 5.93 1.38
N VAL A 3 2.97 6.46 0.21
CA VAL A 3 3.53 7.80 0.01
C VAL A 3 2.54 8.60 -0.81
N THR A 4 2.09 9.73 -0.26
CA THR A 4 1.11 10.62 -0.90
C THR A 4 1.66 12.04 -1.05
N ASP A 5 1.10 12.82 -1.97
CA ASP A 5 1.33 14.27 -2.00
C ASP A 5 0.43 15.01 -0.99
N ALA A 6 0.57 16.33 -0.94
CA ALA A 6 -0.19 17.20 -0.02
C ALA A 6 -1.71 17.19 -0.27
N SER A 7 -2.17 16.73 -1.44
CA SER A 7 -3.59 16.57 -1.76
C SER A 7 -4.15 15.21 -1.37
N GLY A 8 -3.32 14.34 -0.77
CA GLY A 8 -3.69 12.95 -0.47
C GLY A 8 -3.63 12.02 -1.68
N ARG A 9 -3.10 12.49 -2.82
CA ARG A 9 -2.96 11.65 -4.02
C ARG A 9 -1.81 10.68 -3.82
N PHE A 10 -2.07 9.40 -4.07
CA PHE A 10 -1.07 8.35 -4.03
C PHE A 10 0.07 8.59 -5.04
N LEU A 11 1.32 8.45 -4.56
CA LEU A 11 2.54 8.60 -5.36
C LEU A 11 3.31 7.28 -5.46
N ASN A 12 3.51 6.59 -4.33
CA ASN A 12 4.29 5.36 -4.28
C ASN A 12 3.95 4.53 -3.03
N PHE A 13 4.43 3.29 -2.98
CA PHE A 13 4.34 2.42 -1.82
C PHE A 13 5.71 1.78 -1.53
N LEU A 14 6.07 1.75 -0.26
CA LEU A 14 7.27 1.09 0.23
C LEU A 14 6.90 -0.11 1.10
N GLU A 15 7.56 -1.24 0.88
CA GLU A 15 7.41 -2.44 1.70
C GLU A 15 7.96 -2.22 3.11
N ALA A 16 7.86 -3.24 3.98
CA ALA A 16 8.53 -3.21 5.27
C ALA A 16 10.05 -3.05 5.09
N PRO A 17 10.74 -2.27 5.94
CA PRO A 17 12.17 -2.06 5.81
C PRO A 17 12.89 -3.38 6.03
N TRP A 18 13.90 -3.68 5.23
CA TRP A 18 14.74 -4.86 5.43
C TRP A 18 16.23 -4.49 5.42
N GLY A 19 17.01 -5.29 6.13
CA GLY A 19 18.47 -5.19 6.13
C GLY A 19 19.08 -6.57 6.28
N ARG A 20 20.17 -6.84 5.56
CA ARG A 20 20.94 -8.08 5.65
C ARG A 20 22.42 -7.80 5.74
N ASP A 21 23.11 -8.61 6.53
CA ASP A 21 24.57 -8.58 6.64
C ASP A 21 25.24 -9.53 5.63
N THR A 22 26.58 -9.57 5.60
CA THR A 22 27.31 -10.42 4.63
C THR A 22 27.08 -11.92 4.82
N SER A 23 26.60 -12.35 5.98
CA SER A 23 26.24 -13.76 6.24
C SER A 23 24.82 -14.10 5.78
N GLY A 24 24.06 -13.10 5.32
CA GLY A 24 22.66 -13.22 4.93
C GLY A 24 21.66 -13.09 6.08
N ARG A 25 22.14 -12.86 7.31
CA ARG A 25 21.30 -12.69 8.51
C ARG A 25 20.44 -11.43 8.38
N SER A 26 19.15 -11.56 8.65
CA SER A 26 18.24 -10.42 8.73
C SER A 26 18.56 -9.55 9.95
N LEU A 27 18.65 -8.24 9.74
CA LEU A 27 18.85 -7.25 10.79
C LEU A 27 17.52 -6.62 11.18
N LYS A 28 17.43 -6.14 12.43
CA LYS A 28 16.26 -5.39 12.89
C LYS A 28 16.25 -4.01 12.23
N THR A 29 15.10 -3.64 11.68
CA THR A 29 14.94 -2.42 10.88
C THR A 29 13.64 -1.70 11.21
N SER A 30 13.62 -0.39 11.01
CA SER A 30 12.40 0.43 11.12
C SER A 30 12.47 1.65 10.21
N TYR A 31 11.32 2.25 9.91
CA TYR A 31 11.24 3.53 9.22
C TYR A 31 10.86 4.66 10.19
N SER A 32 11.34 5.87 9.91
CA SER A 32 10.85 7.11 10.52
C SER A 32 10.78 8.22 9.48
N ILE A 33 9.86 9.17 9.65
CA ILE A 33 9.71 10.32 8.76
C ILE A 33 10.18 11.58 9.50
N THR A 34 11.05 12.36 8.86
CA THR A 34 11.46 13.69 9.34
C THR A 34 11.21 14.70 8.24
N GLY A 35 10.13 15.49 8.38
CA GLY A 35 9.69 16.42 7.33
C GLY A 35 9.28 15.67 6.06
N ASN A 36 9.98 15.89 4.96
CA ASN A 36 9.77 15.21 3.67
C ASN A 36 10.81 14.10 3.41
N VAL A 37 11.58 13.69 4.41
CA VAL A 37 12.61 12.65 4.30
C VAL A 37 12.15 11.39 5.03
N LEU A 38 12.12 10.26 4.32
CA LEU A 38 11.99 8.94 4.92
C LEU A 38 13.38 8.40 5.26
N ILE A 39 13.55 7.99 6.52
CA ILE A 39 14.81 7.45 7.05
C ILE A 39 14.58 5.99 7.43
N GLN A 40 15.45 5.10 6.94
CA GLN A 40 15.52 3.71 7.39
C GLN A 40 16.56 3.60 8.51
N HIS A 41 16.14 3.07 9.66
CA HIS A 41 17.03 2.68 10.74
C HIS A 41 17.36 1.20 10.59
N VAL A 42 18.64 0.87 10.75
CA VAL A 42 19.16 -0.51 10.71
C VAL A 42 19.99 -0.72 11.96
N ASP A 43 19.62 -1.70 12.79
CA ASP A 43 20.40 -2.08 13.95
C ASP A 43 21.61 -2.90 13.52
N THR A 44 22.80 -2.31 13.67
CA THR A 44 24.07 -2.90 13.23
C THR A 44 24.94 -3.41 14.38
N GLY A 45 24.45 -3.44 15.62
CA GLY A 45 25.26 -3.74 16.82
C GLY A 45 26.11 -5.01 16.70
N ASP A 46 25.52 -6.08 16.16
CA ASP A 46 26.20 -7.36 15.96
C ASP A 46 26.47 -7.68 14.48
N ALA A 47 26.27 -6.73 13.56
CA ALA A 47 26.24 -6.98 12.12
C ALA A 47 27.64 -7.25 11.52
N MET A 48 27.70 -8.18 10.56
CA MET A 48 28.91 -8.43 9.77
C MET A 48 28.90 -7.60 8.48
N PHE A 49 29.87 -6.71 8.33
CA PHE A 49 29.92 -5.81 7.18
C PHE A 49 30.41 -6.51 5.89
N PRO A 50 29.95 -6.07 4.70
CA PRO A 50 29.01 -4.96 4.47
C PRO A 50 27.56 -5.33 4.80
N VAL A 51 26.79 -4.31 5.20
CA VAL A 51 25.34 -4.41 5.41
C VAL A 51 24.63 -3.84 4.18
N VAL A 52 23.65 -4.57 3.65
CA VAL A 52 22.75 -4.11 2.59
C VAL A 52 21.39 -3.82 3.20
N ALA A 53 20.86 -2.63 2.95
CA ALA A 53 19.54 -2.20 3.39
C ALA A 53 18.92 -1.39 2.26
N ASP A 54 18.24 -2.08 1.35
CA ASP A 54 17.70 -1.49 0.13
C ASP A 54 16.17 -1.43 0.21
N PRO A 55 15.54 -0.25 0.31
CA PRO A 55 14.09 -0.15 0.42
C PRO A 55 13.40 -0.71 -0.85
N SER A 56 12.52 -1.70 -0.70
CA SER A 56 11.76 -2.26 -1.81
C SER A 56 10.40 -1.59 -1.98
N THR A 57 9.99 -1.41 -3.24
CA THR A 57 8.60 -1.16 -3.59
C THR A 57 7.94 -2.51 -3.88
N GLY A 58 6.68 -2.69 -3.48
CA GLY A 58 5.99 -3.98 -3.55
C GLY A 58 5.57 -4.40 -4.96
N CYS A 59 6.43 -4.22 -5.96
CA CYS A 59 6.18 -4.50 -7.37
C CYS A 59 7.04 -5.67 -7.86
N GLY A 60 6.38 -6.80 -8.14
CA GLY A 60 6.98 -7.96 -8.80
C GLY A 60 6.88 -7.89 -10.33
N ILE A 61 6.95 -9.05 -11.01
CA ILE A 61 6.80 -9.15 -12.47
C ILE A 61 5.33 -8.94 -12.86
N GLY A 62 4.95 -7.68 -13.11
CA GLY A 62 3.66 -7.28 -13.67
C GLY A 62 2.54 -7.02 -12.66
N TYR A 63 2.75 -7.33 -11.37
CA TYR A 63 1.81 -7.08 -10.29
C TYR A 63 2.50 -6.37 -9.14
N CYS A 64 1.82 -5.39 -8.57
CA CYS A 64 2.26 -4.63 -7.42
C CYS A 64 1.20 -4.74 -6.31
N SER A 65 1.63 -4.91 -5.07
CA SER A 65 0.76 -4.90 -3.89
C SER A 65 0.98 -3.65 -3.05
N ILE A 66 -0.13 -3.08 -2.59
CA ILE A 66 -0.17 -1.99 -1.61
C ILE A 66 -0.89 -2.54 -0.38
N TYR A 67 -0.33 -2.29 0.79
CA TYR A 67 -0.87 -2.72 2.08
C TYR A 67 -1.16 -1.47 2.93
N PHE A 68 -2.37 -1.34 3.46
CA PHE A 68 -2.78 -0.17 4.27
C PHE A 68 -2.81 -0.52 5.75
N ASN A 69 -2.40 0.39 6.64
CA ASN A 69 -2.51 0.17 8.09
C ASN A 69 -3.97 0.36 8.59
N HIS A 70 -4.21 0.26 9.91
CA HIS A 70 -5.55 0.41 10.47
C HIS A 70 -6.17 1.78 10.19
N SER A 71 -5.41 2.86 10.38
CA SER A 71 -5.89 4.23 10.15
C SER A 71 -6.22 4.44 8.67
N GLU A 72 -5.35 3.98 7.77
CA GLU A 72 -5.55 4.11 6.33
C GLU A 72 -6.74 3.27 5.84
N THR A 73 -6.93 2.07 6.41
CA THR A 73 -8.09 1.22 6.14
C THR A 73 -9.38 1.89 6.61
N HIS A 74 -9.38 2.50 7.79
CA HIS A 74 -10.51 3.24 8.33
C HIS A 74 -10.87 4.47 7.47
N ASP A 75 -9.87 5.24 7.05
CA ASP A 75 -10.05 6.37 6.15
C ASP A 75 -10.61 5.93 4.79
N LEU A 76 -10.16 4.78 4.27
CA LEU A 76 -10.72 4.19 3.05
C LEU A 76 -12.17 3.72 3.21
N ALA A 77 -12.50 3.13 4.36
CA ALA A 77 -13.85 2.64 4.67
C ALA A 77 -14.85 3.80 4.83
N THR A 78 -14.43 4.93 5.39
CA THR A 78 -15.30 6.05 5.76
C THR A 78 -15.32 7.19 4.73
N ALA A 79 -14.16 7.56 4.18
CA ALA A 79 -14.00 8.68 3.25
C ALA A 79 -13.57 8.24 1.84
N GLY A 80 -12.87 7.11 1.72
CA GLY A 80 -12.37 6.58 0.44
C GLY A 80 -13.46 6.28 -0.58
N ILE A 81 -14.64 5.83 -0.14
CA ILE A 81 -15.77 5.50 -1.04
C ILE A 81 -16.24 6.72 -1.86
N ILE A 82 -16.16 7.94 -1.29
CA ILE A 82 -16.52 9.17 -2.01
C ILE A 82 -15.49 9.48 -3.11
N ALA A 83 -14.19 9.31 -2.82
CA ALA A 83 -13.12 9.48 -3.79
C ALA A 83 -13.18 8.42 -4.92
N LEU A 84 -13.54 7.18 -4.59
CA LEU A 84 -13.74 6.10 -5.56
C LEU A 84 -14.95 6.36 -6.48
N GLY A 85 -16.01 6.99 -5.98
CA GLY A 85 -17.12 7.48 -6.80
C GLY A 85 -16.68 8.52 -7.84
N GLY A 86 -15.78 9.44 -7.45
CA GLY A 86 -15.15 10.40 -8.37
C GLY A 86 -14.28 9.73 -9.43
N ALA A 87 -13.50 8.71 -9.04
CA ALA A 87 -12.69 7.91 -9.98
C ALA A 87 -13.56 7.15 -11.00
N THR A 88 -14.72 6.64 -10.58
CA THR A 88 -15.70 5.99 -11.46
C THR A 88 -16.23 6.95 -12.53
N GLY A 89 -16.48 8.21 -12.17
CA GLY A 89 -16.88 9.25 -13.12
C GLY A 89 -15.80 9.58 -14.15
N ALA A 90 -14.52 9.57 -13.76
CA ALA A 90 -13.39 9.82 -14.66
C ALA A 90 -13.25 8.73 -15.74
N CYS A 91 -13.61 7.48 -15.44
CA CYS A 91 -13.64 6.39 -16.44
C CYS A 91 -14.69 6.60 -17.53
N GLY A 92 -15.67 7.49 -17.33
CA GLY A 92 -16.66 7.85 -18.35
C GLY A 92 -16.08 8.47 -19.62
N LEU A 93 -14.84 8.96 -19.58
CA LEU A 93 -14.12 9.45 -20.75
C LEU A 93 -13.76 8.34 -21.76
N ALA A 94 -13.74 7.07 -21.31
CA ALA A 94 -13.45 5.90 -22.14
C ALA A 94 -14.71 5.14 -22.60
N GLY A 95 -15.90 5.67 -22.32
CA GLY A 95 -17.18 5.09 -22.73
C GLY A 95 -17.98 4.44 -21.59
N PRO A 96 -19.24 4.03 -21.85
CA PRO A 96 -20.14 3.50 -20.83
C PRO A 96 -19.64 2.20 -20.17
N GLU A 97 -19.01 1.32 -20.95
CA GLU A 97 -18.40 0.09 -20.46
C GLU A 97 -17.28 0.34 -19.43
N ALA A 98 -16.53 1.42 -19.59
CA ALA A 98 -15.46 1.80 -18.66
C ALA A 98 -16.03 2.32 -17.32
N ILE A 99 -17.19 2.98 -17.33
CA ILE A 99 -17.91 3.37 -16.10
C ILE A 99 -18.31 2.13 -15.31
N ALA A 100 -18.90 1.15 -15.99
CA ALA A 100 -19.34 -0.10 -15.35
C ALA A 100 -18.14 -0.84 -14.74
N ALA A 101 -17.03 -0.96 -15.48
CA ALA A 101 -15.82 -1.61 -14.99
C ALA A 101 -15.22 -0.90 -13.76
N CYS A 102 -15.06 0.42 -13.81
CA CYS A 102 -14.55 1.19 -12.67
C CYS A 102 -15.52 1.20 -11.49
N GLY A 103 -16.83 1.20 -11.73
CA GLY A 103 -17.84 1.13 -10.68
C GLY A 103 -17.80 -0.19 -9.91
N VAL A 104 -17.61 -1.31 -10.60
CA VAL A 104 -17.42 -2.62 -9.96
C VAL A 104 -16.13 -2.65 -9.14
N ALA A 105 -15.02 -2.13 -9.69
CA ALA A 105 -13.75 -2.07 -8.97
C ALA A 105 -13.84 -1.19 -7.71
N ALA A 106 -14.43 0.00 -7.83
CA ALA A 106 -14.68 0.92 -6.73
C ALA A 106 -15.55 0.30 -5.63
N ALA A 107 -16.62 -0.40 -6.02
CA ALA A 107 -17.50 -1.09 -5.09
C ALA A 107 -16.78 -2.23 -4.36
N ALA A 108 -15.99 -3.04 -5.08
CA ALA A 108 -15.20 -4.11 -4.48
C ALA A 108 -14.18 -3.56 -3.47
N ILE A 109 -13.48 -2.47 -3.82
CA ILE A 109 -12.51 -1.82 -2.94
C ILE A 109 -13.18 -1.30 -1.68
N GLY A 110 -14.27 -0.53 -1.84
CA GLY A 110 -15.01 0.03 -0.71
C GLY A 110 -15.59 -1.03 0.21
N ALA A 111 -16.22 -2.06 -0.36
CA ALA A 111 -16.79 -3.16 0.43
C ALA A 111 -15.72 -3.93 1.20
N THR A 112 -14.55 -4.16 0.59
CA THR A 112 -13.45 -4.88 1.25
C THR A 112 -12.82 -4.03 2.35
N ALA A 113 -12.67 -2.72 2.15
CA ALA A 113 -12.18 -1.80 3.18
C ALA A 113 -13.13 -1.74 4.39
N VAL A 114 -14.44 -1.61 4.15
CA VAL A 114 -15.45 -1.64 5.22
C VAL A 114 -15.47 -2.99 5.94
N TYR A 115 -15.34 -4.09 5.21
CA TYR A 115 -15.25 -5.41 5.82
C TYR A 115 -14.01 -5.52 6.73
N ALA A 116 -12.84 -5.11 6.23
CA ALA A 116 -11.58 -5.17 6.99
C ALA A 116 -11.65 -4.32 8.26
N ASP A 117 -12.12 -3.06 8.16
CA ASP A 117 -12.28 -2.14 9.29
C ASP A 117 -13.18 -2.73 10.39
N ASN A 118 -14.32 -3.32 10.02
CA ASN A 118 -15.24 -3.95 10.98
C ASN A 118 -14.67 -5.21 11.66
N HIS A 119 -13.66 -5.86 11.07
CA HIS A 119 -13.05 -7.09 11.60
C HIS A 119 -11.71 -6.85 12.30
N ASN A 120 -11.32 -5.59 12.53
CA ASN A 120 -9.97 -5.24 13.00
C ASN A 120 -8.86 -5.86 12.13
N GLN A 121 -9.07 -5.86 10.81
CA GLN A 121 -8.07 -6.26 9.81
C GLN A 121 -7.81 -5.08 8.87
N CYS A 122 -6.85 -5.23 7.98
CA CYS A 122 -6.49 -4.19 7.04
C CYS A 122 -6.79 -4.57 5.60
N VAL A 123 -7.02 -3.56 4.76
CA VAL A 123 -7.22 -3.74 3.32
C VAL A 123 -5.89 -3.57 2.58
N GLY A 124 -5.70 -4.33 1.51
CA GLY A 124 -4.62 -4.15 0.55
C GLY A 124 -5.15 -4.21 -0.89
N PHE A 125 -4.38 -3.73 -1.85
CA PHE A 125 -4.70 -3.81 -3.27
C PHE A 125 -3.58 -4.49 -4.05
N LEU A 126 -3.95 -5.42 -4.91
CA LEU A 126 -3.12 -5.90 -6.00
C LEU A 126 -3.45 -5.10 -7.25
N PHE A 127 -2.47 -4.41 -7.80
CA PHE A 127 -2.60 -3.69 -9.05
C PHE A 127 -1.61 -4.18 -10.11
N SER A 128 -2.02 -4.14 -11.38
CA SER A 128 -1.14 -4.50 -12.50
C SER A 128 -0.99 -3.34 -13.47
N ASN A 129 0.07 -3.37 -14.29
CA ASN A 129 0.25 -2.42 -15.39
C ASN A 129 -0.89 -2.48 -16.43
N PHE A 130 -1.76 -3.50 -16.36
CA PHE A 130 -2.92 -3.69 -17.23
C PHE A 130 -4.22 -3.15 -16.61
N GLY A 131 -4.14 -2.38 -15.51
CA GLY A 131 -5.29 -1.67 -14.92
C GLY A 131 -6.22 -2.54 -14.08
N THR A 132 -5.76 -3.71 -13.65
CA THR A 132 -6.50 -4.54 -12.69
C THR A 132 -6.27 -4.01 -11.28
N PHE A 133 -7.31 -3.85 -10.47
CA PHE A 133 -7.22 -3.49 -9.05
C PHE A 133 -8.06 -4.49 -8.24
N ASN A 134 -7.40 -5.37 -7.50
CA ASN A 134 -8.06 -6.41 -6.72
C ASN A 134 -7.82 -6.16 -5.23
N PRO A 135 -8.86 -5.83 -4.45
CA PRO A 135 -8.74 -5.69 -3.02
C PRO A 135 -8.66 -7.04 -2.32
N PHE A 136 -7.93 -7.08 -1.21
CA PHE A 136 -7.83 -8.24 -0.32
C PHE A 136 -7.74 -7.78 1.14
N VAL A 137 -8.08 -8.68 2.06
CA VAL A 137 -7.97 -8.45 3.51
C VAL A 137 -6.73 -9.17 4.00
N TYR A 138 -5.99 -8.55 4.92
CA TYR A 138 -4.80 -9.15 5.54
C TYR A 138 -4.61 -8.67 6.99
N ASP A 139 -3.81 -9.41 7.75
CA ASP A 139 -3.51 -9.19 9.19
C ASP A 139 -2.00 -9.29 9.49
N GLY A 140 -1.17 -9.00 8.48
CA GLY A 140 0.29 -9.06 8.57
C GLY A 140 0.92 -7.90 9.34
N GLU A 141 2.26 -7.88 9.40
CA GLU A 141 3.04 -6.87 10.13
C GLU A 141 2.76 -5.41 9.73
N GLN A 142 2.26 -5.21 8.50
CA GLN A 142 1.90 -3.88 7.97
C GLN A 142 0.51 -3.42 8.43
N CYS A 143 -0.28 -4.28 9.07
CA CYS A 143 -1.58 -3.97 9.64
C CYS A 143 -1.43 -3.61 11.12
N ASN A 144 -0.85 -2.44 11.40
CA ASN A 144 -0.67 -1.92 12.75
C ASN A 144 -1.48 -0.64 13.00
#